data_AF-A0A6V2SPQ7-F1
#
_entry.id   AF-A0A6V2SPQ7-F1
#
_cell.length_a   1.000
_cell.length_b   1.000
_cell.length_c   1.000
_cell.angle_alpha   90.00
_cell.angle_beta   90.00
_cell.angle_gamma   90.00
#
_symmetry.space_group_name_H-M   'P 1'
#
loop_
_entity.id
_entity.type
_entity.pdbx_description
1 polymer ?
#
loop_
_entity_poly.entity_id
_entity_poly.type
_entity_poly.pdbx_seq_one_letter_code
_entity_poly.pdbx_strand_id
1 'polypeptide(L)'
;FVKSSTKSMGDNLLFHHLHVFVERDSLRPLADYKKLESQLNALASRGSFDPFSGGMRFLPAGALPARVEEGRQIWNQLVDPADRRDEAEYASAGQDFVEQLLVGLGWRVTAEYVGPTTRSVLVTSADPCGVKFCVTCALVGGDDADEPYDHFRRSHVERFLTAHGGRPGIAALGFEVAEEGGVEAILAQYRKRHPALLVWHAGAHAGAPSSDVTTGKRARVDWTLTYTDVRKVQAPAASSAAAAKPAAELELGRMRIGEVFAFYTADGAAADDGTVLRFVERAGTFASSPGFANPEGVLPGLADAAPVFDGTSIPAYSDHWASSVLEAAL
;
A
#
# COMPACT_ATOMS: atom_id res chain seq x y z
N PHE A 1 32.00 -4.66 -31.44
CA PHE A 1 31.65 -4.72 -30.00
C PHE A 1 30.40 -5.56 -29.86
N VAL A 2 30.56 -6.80 -29.39
CA VAL A 2 29.45 -7.70 -29.08
C VAL A 2 28.73 -7.10 -27.87
N LYS A 3 27.46 -6.69 -28.03
CA LYS A 3 26.59 -6.34 -26.90
C LYS A 3 26.36 -7.63 -26.11
N SER A 4 27.12 -7.84 -25.04
CA SER A 4 26.80 -8.81 -24.01
C SER A 4 25.52 -8.33 -23.31
N SER A 5 24.38 -8.77 -23.82
CA SER A 5 23.06 -8.52 -23.24
C SER A 5 22.76 -9.58 -22.18
N THR A 6 23.60 -9.66 -21.15
CA THR A 6 23.20 -10.33 -19.91
C THR A 6 22.55 -9.27 -19.04
N LYS A 7 21.25 -9.01 -19.28
CA LYS A 7 20.42 -8.31 -18.30
C LYS A 7 20.42 -9.16 -17.03
N SER A 8 20.78 -8.56 -15.91
CA SER A 8 20.66 -9.21 -14.61
C SER A 8 19.18 -9.25 -14.22
N MET A 9 18.73 -10.26 -13.47
CA MET A 9 17.32 -10.33 -13.03
C MET A 9 16.88 -9.09 -12.23
N GLY A 10 17.81 -8.35 -11.63
CA GLY A 10 17.53 -7.12 -10.89
C GLY A 10 17.26 -5.91 -11.79
N ASP A 11 17.64 -5.97 -13.07
CA ASP A 11 17.58 -4.82 -14.00
C ASP A 11 16.14 -4.50 -14.46
N ASN A 12 15.17 -5.35 -14.12
CA ASN A 12 13.76 -5.21 -14.51
C ASN A 12 12.82 -5.06 -13.29
N LEU A 13 13.34 -4.73 -12.10
CA LEU A 13 12.50 -4.39 -10.95
C LEU A 13 11.95 -2.97 -11.10
N LEU A 14 10.63 -2.84 -10.96
CA LEU A 14 9.94 -1.54 -10.96
C LEU A 14 9.38 -1.25 -9.57
N PHE A 15 9.33 0.02 -9.18
CA PHE A 15 8.61 0.39 -7.97
C PHE A 15 7.14 -0.01 -8.07
N HIS A 16 6.59 -0.62 -7.03
CA HIS A 16 5.18 -0.97 -6.98
C HIS A 16 4.42 -0.22 -5.89
N HIS A 17 4.84 -0.32 -4.63
CA HIS A 17 4.20 0.37 -3.50
C HIS A 17 5.11 0.40 -2.27
N LEU A 18 4.78 1.24 -1.31
CA LEU A 18 5.27 1.15 0.06
C LEU A 18 4.12 0.70 0.96
N HIS A 19 4.37 -0.27 1.84
CA HIS A 19 3.41 -0.68 2.86
C HIS A 19 3.85 -0.09 4.20
N VAL A 20 3.01 0.75 4.78
CA VAL A 20 3.23 1.44 6.05
C VAL A 20 2.37 0.78 7.12
N PHE A 21 2.97 0.40 8.24
CA PHE A 21 2.24 -0.03 9.42
C PHE A 21 2.19 1.10 10.43
N VAL A 22 0.99 1.35 10.93
CA VAL A 22 0.71 2.38 11.93
C VAL A 22 0.21 1.76 13.23
N GLU A 23 0.10 2.57 14.29
CA GLU A 23 -0.34 2.10 15.60
C GLU A 23 -1.72 1.43 15.52
N ARG A 24 -1.99 0.52 16.46
CA ARG A 24 -3.27 -0.19 16.54
C ARG A 24 -4.44 0.80 16.63
N ASP A 25 -5.51 0.51 15.89
CA ASP A 25 -6.74 1.31 15.81
C ASP A 25 -6.53 2.81 15.48
N SER A 26 -5.39 3.17 14.88
CA SER A 26 -5.08 4.57 14.54
C SER A 26 -5.65 5.02 13.19
N LEU A 27 -6.01 4.07 12.30
CA LEU A 27 -6.66 4.42 11.04
C LEU A 27 -8.14 4.67 11.25
N ARG A 28 -8.59 5.83 10.77
CA ARG A 28 -10.01 6.19 10.76
C ARG A 28 -10.77 5.38 9.70
N PRO A 29 -12.10 5.22 9.86
CA PRO A 29 -12.95 4.72 8.79
C PRO A 29 -12.79 5.52 7.49
N LEU A 30 -12.91 4.85 6.33
CA LEU A 30 -12.84 5.49 5.02
C LEU A 30 -13.74 6.72 4.88
N ALA A 31 -14.94 6.69 5.44
CA ALA A 31 -15.89 7.79 5.38
C ALA A 31 -15.31 9.11 5.94
N ASP A 32 -14.46 9.04 6.97
CA ASP A 32 -13.86 10.22 7.60
C ASP A 32 -12.77 10.82 6.69
N TYR A 33 -11.95 9.97 6.07
CA TYR A 33 -10.98 10.42 5.07
C TYR A 33 -11.67 11.01 3.84
N LYS A 34 -12.78 10.42 3.40
CA LYS A 34 -13.56 10.94 2.25
C LYS A 34 -14.24 12.26 2.56
N LYS A 35 -14.71 12.46 3.79
CA LYS A 35 -15.19 13.76 4.27
C LYS A 35 -14.07 14.81 4.19
N LEU A 36 -12.87 14.48 4.66
CA LEU A 36 -11.71 15.36 4.58
C LEU A 36 -11.34 15.69 3.13
N GLU A 37 -11.28 14.69 2.24
CA GLU A 37 -11.02 14.91 0.80
C GLU A 37 -12.04 15.87 0.18
N SER A 38 -13.32 15.72 0.51
CA SER A 38 -14.38 16.61 0.03
C SER A 38 -14.18 18.05 0.50
N GLN A 39 -13.80 18.24 1.77
CA GLN A 39 -13.50 19.56 2.34
C GLN A 39 -12.27 20.19 1.69
N LEU A 40 -11.22 19.41 1.44
CA LEU A 40 -10.00 19.87 0.76
C LEU A 40 -10.30 20.28 -0.69
N ASN A 41 -11.05 19.47 -1.43
CA ASN A 41 -11.49 19.81 -2.79
C ASN A 41 -12.35 21.08 -2.79
N ALA A 42 -13.24 21.24 -1.80
CA ALA A 42 -14.05 22.45 -1.66
C ALA A 42 -13.18 23.69 -1.34
N LEU A 43 -12.15 23.55 -0.51
CA LEU A 43 -11.18 24.61 -0.23
C LEU A 43 -10.42 25.00 -1.50
N ALA A 44 -9.88 24.02 -2.23
CA ALA A 44 -9.17 24.22 -3.49
C ALA A 44 -10.02 24.95 -4.54
N SER A 45 -11.33 24.67 -4.59
CA SER A 45 -12.26 25.36 -5.49
C SER A 45 -12.47 26.85 -5.16
N ARG A 46 -12.14 27.28 -3.95
CA ARG A 46 -12.29 28.68 -3.48
C ARG A 46 -11.00 29.49 -3.61
N GLY A 47 -9.87 28.86 -3.95
CA GLY A 47 -8.59 29.51 -4.15
C GLY A 47 -7.41 28.61 -3.79
N SER A 48 -6.20 29.09 -4.08
CA SER A 48 -4.96 28.47 -3.62
C SER A 48 -4.48 29.23 -2.38
N PHE A 49 -4.44 28.52 -1.25
CA PHE A 49 -4.06 29.07 0.06
C PHE A 49 -2.79 28.43 0.61
N ASP A 50 -2.17 27.50 -0.14
CA ASP A 50 -1.02 26.71 0.31
C ASP A 50 0.30 27.13 -0.40
N PRO A 51 1.44 27.18 0.30
CA PRO A 51 2.71 27.67 -0.23
C PRO A 51 3.42 26.73 -1.21
N PHE A 52 2.99 25.48 -1.31
CA PHE A 52 3.63 24.38 -2.03
C PHE A 52 2.94 24.04 -3.36
N SER A 53 1.63 24.23 -3.51
CA SER A 53 1.04 24.27 -4.85
C SER A 53 1.63 25.47 -5.58
N GLY A 54 2.10 25.26 -6.81
CA GLY A 54 2.84 26.26 -7.60
C GLY A 54 2.14 27.62 -7.81
N GLY A 55 0.92 27.82 -7.28
CA GLY A 55 0.20 29.10 -7.23
C GLY A 55 0.80 30.14 -6.27
N MET A 56 1.39 29.76 -5.13
CA MET A 56 1.97 30.72 -4.18
C MET A 56 3.43 31.10 -4.47
N ARG A 57 4.09 30.43 -5.43
CA ARG A 57 5.46 30.74 -5.90
C ARG A 57 5.60 32.14 -6.51
N PHE A 58 4.47 32.78 -6.83
CA PHE A 58 4.40 34.12 -7.44
C PHE A 58 3.93 35.21 -6.48
N LEU A 59 3.81 34.93 -5.18
CA LEU A 59 3.34 35.93 -4.21
C LEU A 59 4.47 36.86 -3.73
N PRO A 60 4.14 38.13 -3.41
CA PRO A 60 5.08 39.06 -2.78
C PRO A 60 5.58 38.53 -1.42
N ALA A 61 6.82 38.87 -1.07
CA ALA A 61 7.36 38.59 0.27
C ALA A 61 6.42 39.17 1.36
N GLY A 62 6.01 38.33 2.31
CA GLY A 62 5.08 38.73 3.39
C GLY A 62 3.59 38.52 3.10
N ALA A 63 3.19 38.07 1.90
CA ALA A 63 1.79 37.72 1.61
C ALA A 63 1.33 36.39 2.23
N LEU A 64 2.28 35.54 2.65
CA LEU A 64 2.02 34.21 3.19
C LEU A 64 1.12 34.22 4.44
N PRO A 65 1.38 35.01 5.51
CA PRO A 65 0.52 35.01 6.70
C PRO A 65 -0.92 35.45 6.39
N ALA A 66 -1.10 36.45 5.52
CA ALA A 66 -2.42 36.93 5.14
C ALA A 66 -3.22 35.89 4.35
N ARG A 67 -2.56 35.16 3.43
CA ARG A 67 -3.19 34.06 2.67
C ARG A 67 -3.49 32.84 3.53
N VAL A 68 -2.62 32.51 4.48
CA VAL A 68 -2.88 31.45 5.46
C VAL A 68 -4.09 31.81 6.32
N GLU A 69 -4.20 33.05 6.78
CA GLU A 69 -5.35 33.53 7.55
C GLU A 69 -6.65 33.53 6.72
N GLU A 70 -6.61 33.97 5.46
CA GLU A 70 -7.74 33.87 4.53
C GLU A 70 -8.18 32.42 4.31
N GLY A 71 -7.21 31.53 4.05
CA GLY A 71 -7.43 30.09 3.92
C GLY A 71 -8.06 29.49 5.18
N ARG A 72 -7.59 29.89 6.37
CA ARG A 72 -8.15 29.47 7.66
C ARG A 72 -9.60 29.90 7.83
N GLN A 73 -9.93 31.14 7.45
CA GLN A 73 -11.31 31.64 7.51
C GLN A 73 -12.24 30.85 6.59
N ILE A 74 -11.79 30.54 5.37
CA ILE A 74 -12.55 29.74 4.41
C ILE A 74 -12.69 28.30 4.89
N TRP A 75 -11.60 27.70 5.38
CA TRP A 75 -11.59 26.36 5.96
C TRP A 75 -12.61 26.23 7.07
N ASN A 76 -12.65 27.19 8.00
CA ASN A 76 -13.62 27.22 9.09
C ASN A 76 -15.07 27.28 8.60
N GLN A 77 -15.35 27.81 7.41
CA GLN A 77 -16.70 27.78 6.81
C GLN A 77 -17.06 26.44 6.15
N LEU A 78 -16.05 25.64 5.81
CA LEU A 78 -16.21 24.35 5.11
C LEU A 78 -16.27 23.17 6.07
N VAL A 79 -15.59 23.26 7.22
CA VAL A 79 -15.58 22.20 8.22
C VAL A 79 -16.65 22.39 9.28
N ASP A 80 -17.19 21.26 9.75
CA ASP A 80 -18.10 21.26 10.88
C ASP A 80 -17.38 21.83 12.10
N PRO A 81 -18.05 22.67 12.92
CA PRO A 81 -17.44 23.23 14.12
C PRO A 81 -16.87 22.17 15.09
N ALA A 82 -17.45 20.97 15.10
CA ALA A 82 -16.99 19.85 15.92
C ALA A 82 -15.67 19.22 15.42
N ASP A 83 -15.31 19.40 14.15
CA ASP A 83 -14.09 18.86 13.54
C ASP A 83 -12.95 19.89 13.52
N ARG A 84 -13.20 21.12 13.97
CA ARG A 84 -12.18 22.17 14.04
C ARG A 84 -11.19 21.83 15.14
N ARG A 85 -9.92 21.72 14.76
CA ARG A 85 -8.82 21.52 15.70
C ARG A 85 -8.34 22.85 16.26
N ASP A 86 -7.99 22.86 17.54
CA ASP A 86 -7.30 24.00 18.16
C ASP A 86 -5.84 24.00 17.72
N GLU A 87 -5.34 25.17 17.32
CA GLU A 87 -3.93 25.35 16.97
C GLU A 87 -3.02 25.04 18.17
N ALA A 88 -3.48 25.31 19.39
CA ALA A 88 -2.75 24.99 20.60
C ALA A 88 -2.56 23.48 20.82
N GLU A 89 -3.39 22.64 20.19
CA GLU A 89 -3.30 21.16 20.25
C GLU A 89 -2.44 20.58 19.12
N TYR A 90 -1.93 21.42 18.21
CA TYR A 90 -1.09 20.95 17.11
C TYR A 90 0.23 20.35 17.62
N ALA A 91 0.54 19.14 17.13
CA ALA A 91 1.84 18.52 17.29
C ALA A 91 2.44 18.20 15.91
N SER A 92 3.73 18.48 15.73
CA SER A 92 4.42 18.21 14.46
C SER A 92 4.69 16.72 14.20
N ALA A 93 4.50 15.87 15.21
CA ALA A 93 4.72 14.43 15.15
C ALA A 93 3.54 13.67 15.78
N GLY A 94 3.43 12.37 15.49
CA GLY A 94 2.37 11.51 16.03
C GLY A 94 0.97 11.84 15.48
N GLN A 95 0.91 12.48 14.32
CA GLN A 95 -0.35 12.78 13.63
C GLN A 95 -0.76 11.60 12.74
N ASP A 96 -2.03 11.60 12.33
CA ASP A 96 -2.56 10.65 11.35
C ASP A 96 -1.77 10.74 10.03
N PHE A 97 -1.06 9.66 9.70
CA PHE A 97 -0.21 9.56 8.52
C PHE A 97 -0.99 9.78 7.21
N VAL A 98 -2.22 9.25 7.13
CA VAL A 98 -3.08 9.40 5.94
C VAL A 98 -3.51 10.85 5.82
N GLU A 99 -3.91 11.49 6.90
CA GLU A 99 -4.25 12.92 6.91
C GLU A 99 -3.12 13.80 6.39
N GLN A 100 -1.88 13.53 6.83
CA GLN A 100 -0.72 14.28 6.39
C GLN A 100 -0.51 14.18 4.87
N LEU A 101 -0.73 13.00 4.28
CA LEU A 101 -0.63 12.83 2.82
C LEU A 101 -1.76 13.55 2.07
N LEU A 102 -2.97 13.52 2.62
CA LEU A 102 -4.14 14.18 2.04
C LEU A 102 -3.97 15.72 2.07
N VAL A 103 -3.62 16.27 3.22
CA VAL A 103 -3.50 17.71 3.46
C VAL A 103 -2.20 18.26 2.85
N GLY A 104 -1.08 17.57 3.09
CA GLY A 104 0.26 18.08 2.73
C GLY A 104 0.65 17.85 1.28
N LEU A 105 0.24 16.71 0.69
CA LEU A 105 0.59 16.37 -0.69
C LEU A 105 -0.61 16.41 -1.64
N GLY A 106 -1.83 16.62 -1.13
CA GLY A 106 -3.03 16.56 -1.95
C GLY A 106 -3.28 15.16 -2.52
N TRP A 107 -2.78 14.10 -1.86
CA TRP A 107 -3.03 12.73 -2.30
C TRP A 107 -4.43 12.26 -1.90
N ARG A 108 -4.88 11.12 -2.44
CA ARG A 108 -6.23 10.60 -2.18
C ARG A 108 -6.19 9.14 -1.78
N VAL A 109 -7.13 8.77 -0.91
CA VAL A 109 -7.46 7.38 -0.62
C VAL A 109 -8.16 6.80 -1.84
N THR A 110 -7.52 5.86 -2.51
CA THR A 110 -8.03 5.26 -3.75
C THR A 110 -8.60 3.87 -3.55
N ALA A 111 -8.26 3.21 -2.43
CA ALA A 111 -8.85 1.93 -2.07
C ALA A 111 -8.89 1.74 -0.54
N GLU A 112 -9.74 0.83 -0.08
CA GLU A 112 -9.80 0.35 1.30
C GLU A 112 -9.85 -1.18 1.34
N TYR A 113 -9.27 -1.75 2.40
CA TYR A 113 -9.53 -3.11 2.84
C TYR A 113 -9.92 -3.08 4.33
N VAL A 114 -11.00 -3.79 4.68
CA VAL A 114 -11.37 -4.04 6.07
C VAL A 114 -11.48 -5.55 6.24
N GLY A 115 -10.46 -6.13 6.87
CA GLY A 115 -10.38 -7.56 7.13
C GLY A 115 -10.86 -7.93 8.54
N PRO A 116 -10.76 -9.22 8.90
CA PRO A 116 -11.07 -9.69 10.25
C PRO A 116 -10.15 -9.10 11.32
N THR A 117 -8.87 -8.86 10.99
CA THR A 117 -7.86 -8.45 11.99
C THR A 117 -7.18 -7.11 11.72
N THR A 118 -7.33 -6.55 10.53
CA THR A 118 -6.71 -5.29 10.11
C THR A 118 -7.64 -4.40 9.30
N ARG A 119 -7.30 -3.11 9.25
CA ARG A 119 -7.84 -2.14 8.29
C ARG A 119 -6.68 -1.57 7.51
N SER A 120 -6.88 -1.42 6.21
CA SER A 120 -5.89 -0.84 5.31
C SER A 120 -6.54 0.20 4.40
N VAL A 121 -5.85 1.30 4.15
CA VAL A 121 -6.21 2.26 3.11
C VAL A 121 -5.06 2.41 2.13
N LEU A 122 -5.38 2.51 0.85
CA LEU A 122 -4.41 2.82 -0.19
C LEU A 122 -4.48 4.31 -0.49
N VAL A 123 -3.38 5.02 -0.27
CA VAL A 123 -3.22 6.44 -0.59
C VAL A 123 -2.30 6.56 -1.79
N THR A 124 -2.71 7.28 -2.83
CA THR A 124 -1.87 7.46 -4.03
C THR A 124 -1.74 8.92 -4.42
N SER A 125 -0.63 9.21 -5.10
CA SER A 125 -0.49 10.47 -5.82
C SER A 125 -1.52 10.59 -6.95
N ALA A 126 -1.67 11.79 -7.51
CA ALA A 126 -2.52 12.04 -8.66
C ALA A 126 -2.03 11.36 -9.96
N ASP A 127 -0.76 10.94 -10.01
CA ASP A 127 -0.22 10.16 -11.12
C ASP A 127 -0.64 8.68 -10.98
N PRO A 128 -1.29 8.07 -11.99
CA PRO A 128 -1.72 6.67 -11.96
C PRO A 128 -0.58 5.65 -11.75
N CYS A 129 0.62 6.00 -12.21
CA CYS A 129 1.85 5.21 -12.09
C CYS A 129 2.78 5.74 -10.97
N GLY A 130 2.33 6.75 -10.23
CA GLY A 130 3.08 7.40 -9.19
C GLY A 130 3.19 6.61 -7.88
N VAL A 131 3.56 7.31 -6.82
CA VAL A 131 3.77 6.70 -5.49
C VAL A 131 2.44 6.21 -4.89
N LYS A 132 2.51 5.04 -4.25
CA LYS A 132 1.39 4.34 -3.62
C LYS A 132 1.79 3.92 -2.21
N PHE A 133 1.05 4.40 -1.21
CA PHE A 133 1.16 3.96 0.18
C PHE A 133 -0.04 3.09 0.54
N CYS A 134 0.19 1.81 0.81
CA CYS A 134 -0.77 0.99 1.52
C CYS A 134 -0.51 1.20 3.01
N VAL A 135 -1.47 1.75 3.76
CA VAL A 135 -1.32 2.08 5.18
C VAL A 135 -2.25 1.16 5.96
N THR A 136 -1.70 0.42 6.93
CA THR A 136 -2.43 -0.65 7.61
C THR A 136 -2.27 -0.55 9.12
N CYS A 137 -3.37 -0.72 9.85
CA CYS A 137 -3.38 -0.86 11.30
C CYS A 137 -4.00 -2.20 11.70
N ALA A 138 -3.58 -2.72 12.86
CA ALA A 138 -4.29 -3.80 13.51
C ALA A 138 -5.61 -3.30 14.13
N LEU A 139 -6.65 -4.12 14.07
CA LEU A 139 -7.94 -3.91 14.75
C LEU A 139 -7.99 -4.68 16.07
N VAL A 140 -8.94 -4.34 16.95
CA VAL A 140 -9.31 -5.19 18.10
C VAL A 140 -10.20 -6.37 17.67
N GLY A 141 -9.85 -7.58 18.10
CA GLY A 141 -10.67 -8.79 17.89
C GLY A 141 -10.48 -9.46 16.53
N GLY A 142 -11.05 -10.65 16.31
CA GLY A 142 -10.79 -11.46 15.11
C GLY A 142 -9.47 -12.24 15.16
N ASP A 143 -9.36 -13.25 14.30
CA ASP A 143 -8.23 -14.19 14.22
C ASP A 143 -7.54 -14.11 12.86
N ASP A 144 -6.21 -14.15 12.84
CA ASP A 144 -5.41 -14.18 11.60
C ASP A 144 -5.66 -15.45 10.77
N ALA A 145 -6.18 -16.50 11.40
CA ALA A 145 -6.63 -17.70 10.70
C ALA A 145 -7.81 -17.41 9.74
N ASP A 146 -8.62 -16.38 10.03
CA ASP A 146 -9.74 -15.97 9.20
C ASP A 146 -9.35 -14.97 8.10
N GLU A 147 -8.11 -14.47 8.11
CA GLU A 147 -7.62 -13.48 7.15
C GLU A 147 -7.26 -14.15 5.80
N PRO A 148 -8.02 -13.88 4.72
CA PRO A 148 -7.78 -14.49 3.41
C PRO A 148 -6.52 -13.96 2.71
N TYR A 149 -6.04 -12.77 3.10
CA TYR A 149 -4.91 -12.09 2.47
C TYR A 149 -3.75 -12.00 3.46
N ASP A 150 -2.73 -12.85 3.27
CA ASP A 150 -1.58 -12.92 4.17
C ASP A 150 -0.93 -11.54 4.41
N HIS A 151 -0.75 -10.72 3.36
CA HIS A 151 -0.20 -9.37 3.48
C HIS A 151 -1.01 -8.40 4.35
N PHE A 152 -2.24 -8.75 4.74
CA PHE A 152 -3.10 -8.01 5.66
C PHE A 152 -3.28 -8.69 7.02
N ARG A 153 -2.49 -9.72 7.37
CA ARG A 153 -2.53 -10.32 8.70
C ARG A 153 -2.01 -9.40 9.80
N ARG A 154 -2.66 -9.42 10.96
CA ARG A 154 -2.25 -8.65 12.16
C ARG A 154 -0.85 -9.05 12.62
N SER A 155 -0.50 -10.33 12.51
CA SER A 155 0.82 -10.82 12.91
C SER A 155 1.98 -10.11 12.20
N HIS A 156 1.78 -9.62 10.97
CA HIS A 156 2.80 -8.80 10.29
C HIS A 156 2.91 -7.39 10.89
N VAL A 157 1.77 -6.77 11.20
CA VAL A 157 1.73 -5.46 11.87
C VAL A 157 2.39 -5.54 13.24
N GLU A 158 2.04 -6.55 14.03
CA GLU A 158 2.58 -6.75 15.37
C GLU A 158 4.07 -7.11 15.36
N ARG A 159 4.51 -7.94 14.41
CA ARG A 159 5.93 -8.24 14.21
C ARG A 159 6.72 -6.96 13.94
N PHE A 160 6.28 -6.16 12.98
CA PHE A 160 6.96 -4.91 12.61
C PHE A 160 7.00 -3.93 13.78
N LEU A 161 5.85 -3.65 14.41
CA LEU A 161 5.78 -2.70 15.52
C LEU A 161 6.64 -3.17 16.69
N THR A 162 6.63 -4.48 17.00
CA THR A 162 7.50 -5.04 18.05
C THR A 162 8.97 -4.82 17.73
N ALA A 163 9.41 -5.12 16.51
CA ALA A 163 10.78 -4.90 16.06
C ALA A 163 11.20 -3.42 16.12
N HIS A 164 10.25 -2.49 15.95
CA HIS A 164 10.49 -1.06 15.92
C HIS A 164 10.17 -0.32 17.22
N GLY A 165 9.90 -1.05 18.32
CA GLY A 165 9.60 -0.45 19.63
C GLY A 165 8.25 0.28 19.68
N GLY A 166 7.26 -0.26 18.98
CA GLY A 166 5.90 0.28 18.86
C GLY A 166 5.77 1.42 17.84
N ARG A 167 6.85 1.80 17.15
CA ARG A 167 6.84 2.96 16.25
C ARG A 167 6.29 2.59 14.86
N PRO A 168 5.44 3.45 14.28
CA PRO A 168 4.93 3.27 12.92
C PRO A 168 6.05 3.49 11.88
N GLY A 169 5.88 2.95 10.68
CA GLY A 169 6.86 3.13 9.60
C GLY A 169 6.66 2.23 8.39
N ILE A 170 7.62 2.29 7.45
CA ILE A 170 7.61 1.50 6.21
C ILE A 170 8.01 0.05 6.54
N ALA A 171 7.02 -0.83 6.47
CA ALA A 171 7.14 -2.25 6.78
C ALA A 171 7.44 -3.11 5.54
N ALA A 172 7.00 -2.70 4.35
CA ALA A 172 7.36 -3.37 3.11
C ALA A 172 7.73 -2.39 2.00
N LEU A 173 8.80 -2.71 1.27
CA LEU A 173 9.14 -2.08 -0.01
C LEU A 173 8.72 -3.04 -1.13
N GLY A 174 7.70 -2.64 -1.89
CA GLY A 174 7.12 -3.43 -2.97
C GLY A 174 7.75 -3.13 -4.32
N PHE A 175 8.16 -4.19 -5.03
CA PHE A 175 8.71 -4.15 -6.37
C PHE A 175 7.92 -5.04 -7.31
N GLU A 176 7.57 -4.51 -8.48
CA GLU A 176 6.99 -5.30 -9.55
C GLU A 176 8.09 -6.02 -10.33
N VAL A 177 7.84 -7.29 -10.63
CA VAL A 177 8.68 -8.18 -11.41
C VAL A 177 7.97 -8.46 -12.72
N ALA A 178 8.51 -7.92 -13.81
CA ALA A 178 7.86 -7.96 -15.13
C ALA A 178 7.90 -9.36 -15.80
N GLU A 179 8.84 -10.21 -15.41
CA GLU A 179 9.04 -11.52 -16.04
C GLU A 179 8.25 -12.61 -15.30
N GLU A 180 7.54 -13.47 -16.05
CA GLU A 180 6.84 -14.63 -15.49
C GLU A 180 7.83 -15.60 -14.82
N GLY A 181 7.53 -16.02 -13.59
CA GLY A 181 8.41 -16.83 -12.76
C GLY A 181 9.57 -16.04 -12.14
N GLY A 182 9.57 -14.71 -12.29
CA GLY A 182 10.63 -13.85 -11.79
C GLY A 182 10.66 -13.79 -10.26
N VAL A 183 9.50 -13.85 -9.60
CA VAL A 183 9.43 -13.92 -8.12
C VAL A 183 10.13 -15.18 -7.61
N GLU A 184 9.83 -16.35 -8.18
CA GLU A 184 10.45 -17.62 -7.81
C GLU A 184 11.95 -17.60 -8.06
N ALA A 185 12.39 -17.01 -9.18
CA ALA A 185 13.80 -16.91 -9.53
C ALA A 185 14.57 -16.01 -8.54
N ILE A 186 13.97 -14.88 -8.11
CA ILE A 186 14.53 -14.01 -7.07
C ILE A 186 14.63 -14.77 -5.74
N LEU A 187 13.55 -15.41 -5.29
CA LEU A 187 13.54 -16.19 -4.06
C LEU A 187 14.58 -17.33 -4.11
N ALA A 188 14.78 -17.95 -5.26
CA ALA A 188 15.83 -18.97 -5.45
C ALA A 188 17.24 -18.41 -5.25
N GLN A 189 17.52 -17.16 -5.65
CA GLN A 189 18.80 -16.51 -5.35
C GLN A 189 18.94 -16.19 -3.86
N TYR A 190 17.88 -15.72 -3.21
CA TYR A 190 17.89 -15.49 -1.76
C TYR A 190 18.15 -16.80 -0.99
N ARG A 191 17.55 -17.93 -1.37
CA ARG A 191 17.89 -19.24 -0.78
C ARG A 191 19.36 -19.57 -0.86
N LYS A 192 19.97 -19.32 -2.03
CA LYS A 192 21.36 -19.67 -2.28
C LYS A 192 22.33 -18.74 -1.54
N ARG A 193 22.03 -17.45 -1.47
CA ARG A 193 22.99 -16.41 -1.02
C ARG A 193 22.67 -15.83 0.35
N HIS A 194 21.39 -15.69 0.67
CA HIS A 194 20.87 -15.03 1.86
C HIS A 194 19.76 -15.84 2.54
N PRO A 195 20.00 -17.13 2.87
CA PRO A 195 18.95 -17.98 3.43
C PRO A 195 18.40 -17.45 4.76
N ALA A 196 19.18 -16.63 5.48
CA ALA A 196 18.78 -15.93 6.70
C ALA A 196 17.58 -14.99 6.51
N LEU A 197 17.46 -14.37 5.33
CA LEU A 197 16.48 -13.33 5.04
C LEU A 197 15.14 -13.86 4.54
N LEU A 198 14.98 -15.17 4.32
CA LEU A 198 13.67 -15.70 3.90
C LEU A 198 12.66 -15.54 5.05
N VAL A 199 11.49 -14.98 4.72
CA VAL A 199 10.41 -14.72 5.68
C VAL A 199 9.75 -16.02 6.12
N TRP A 200 9.27 -16.02 7.36
CA TRP A 200 8.47 -17.09 7.92
C TRP A 200 6.99 -16.71 7.84
N HIS A 201 6.17 -17.50 7.17
CA HIS A 201 4.72 -17.39 7.24
C HIS A 201 4.18 -18.50 8.16
N ALA A 202 3.52 -18.12 9.26
CA ALA A 202 2.83 -19.04 10.13
C ALA A 202 1.42 -19.31 9.56
N GLY A 203 1.01 -20.56 9.44
CA GLY A 203 -0.38 -20.92 9.13
C GLY A 203 -0.73 -20.94 7.65
N ALA A 204 -0.27 -21.97 6.94
CA ALA A 204 -0.97 -22.50 5.78
C ALA A 204 -2.03 -23.51 6.25
N HIS A 205 -3.31 -23.12 6.30
CA HIS A 205 -4.41 -24.07 6.19
C HIS A 205 -4.60 -24.33 4.67
N ALA A 206 -4.59 -25.53 4.11
CA ALA A 206 -4.78 -26.87 4.66
C ALA A 206 -3.73 -27.86 4.11
N GLY A 207 -3.14 -28.67 5.00
CA GLY A 207 -2.42 -29.90 4.62
C GLY A 207 -0.97 -30.09 5.04
N ALA A 208 -0.49 -29.63 6.21
CA ALA A 208 0.72 -30.16 6.87
C ALA A 208 0.79 -29.75 8.36
N PRO A 209 1.51 -30.48 9.23
CA PRO A 209 1.00 -30.89 10.54
C PRO A 209 1.30 -29.96 11.70
N SER A 210 0.37 -29.97 12.66
CA SER A 210 0.54 -29.95 14.12
C SER A 210 1.83 -29.30 14.65
N SER A 211 1.66 -28.11 15.23
CA SER A 211 2.63 -27.50 16.13
C SER A 211 2.82 -28.35 17.39
N ASP A 212 3.89 -29.14 17.43
CA ASP A 212 4.45 -29.59 18.70
C ASP A 212 5.49 -28.56 19.18
N VAL A 213 5.06 -27.78 20.16
CA VAL A 213 5.85 -26.76 20.86
C VAL A 213 6.78 -27.51 21.81
N THR A 214 7.95 -27.96 21.36
CA THR A 214 9.04 -28.35 22.29
C THR A 214 10.45 -28.40 21.70
N THR A 215 10.67 -28.26 20.38
CA THR A 215 12.03 -28.10 19.83
C THR A 215 12.05 -27.03 18.75
N GLY A 216 12.63 -25.87 19.08
CA GLY A 216 12.69 -24.67 18.24
C GLY A 216 13.47 -24.82 16.94
N LYS A 217 12.81 -25.35 15.91
CA LYS A 217 13.16 -25.14 14.51
C LYS A 217 11.89 -24.77 13.75
N ARG A 218 11.60 -23.47 13.67
CA ARG A 218 10.71 -22.95 12.60
C ARG A 218 11.36 -23.37 11.28
N ALA A 219 10.61 -23.94 10.34
CA ALA A 219 11.12 -24.30 9.03
C ALA A 219 10.91 -23.11 8.07
N ARG A 220 11.96 -22.69 7.36
CA ARG A 220 11.84 -21.68 6.29
C ARG A 220 11.23 -22.41 5.12
N VAL A 221 10.03 -22.02 4.73
CA VAL A 221 9.32 -22.71 3.66
C VAL A 221 9.19 -21.76 2.49
N ASP A 222 9.43 -22.30 1.31
CA ASP A 222 9.28 -21.62 0.04
C ASP A 222 7.81 -21.36 -0.25
N TRP A 223 7.40 -20.10 -0.21
CA TRP A 223 6.06 -19.73 -0.60
C TRP A 223 6.08 -18.53 -1.53
N THR A 224 5.55 -18.73 -2.73
CA THR A 224 4.90 -17.67 -3.50
C THR A 224 3.41 -17.79 -3.22
N LEU A 225 2.77 -16.72 -2.76
CA LEU A 225 1.31 -16.69 -2.67
C LEU A 225 0.75 -16.29 -4.03
N THR A 226 -0.13 -17.13 -4.59
CA THR A 226 -0.80 -16.87 -5.86
C THR A 226 -2.25 -16.54 -5.61
N TYR A 227 -2.68 -15.37 -6.08
CA TYR A 227 -4.05 -14.89 -6.06
C TYR A 227 -4.58 -14.82 -7.50
N THR A 228 -5.82 -15.27 -7.70
CA THR A 228 -6.49 -15.25 -9.01
C THR A 228 -7.79 -14.48 -8.91
N ASP A 229 -7.99 -13.48 -9.77
CA ASP A 229 -9.24 -12.72 -9.87
C ASP A 229 -10.16 -13.40 -10.90
N VAL A 230 -11.27 -13.95 -10.42
CA VAL A 230 -12.26 -14.66 -11.24
C VAL A 230 -13.60 -13.93 -11.12
N ARG A 231 -14.15 -13.45 -12.23
CA ARG A 231 -15.48 -12.83 -12.28
C ARG A 231 -16.48 -13.72 -13.01
N LYS A 232 -17.69 -13.78 -12.47
CA LYS A 232 -18.82 -14.45 -13.13
C LYS A 232 -19.36 -13.54 -14.22
N VAL A 233 -19.26 -13.97 -15.47
CA VAL A 233 -19.86 -13.28 -16.60
C VAL A 233 -21.28 -13.79 -16.77
N GLN A 234 -22.26 -12.90 -16.61
CA GLN A 234 -23.65 -13.24 -16.84
C GLN A 234 -23.85 -13.47 -18.34
N ALA A 235 -24.34 -14.66 -18.71
CA ALA A 235 -24.66 -14.95 -20.09
C ALA A 235 -25.69 -13.93 -20.61
N PRO A 236 -25.60 -13.49 -21.88
CA PRO A 236 -26.62 -12.61 -22.45
C PRO A 236 -27.99 -13.26 -22.27
N ALA A 237 -28.97 -12.48 -21.81
CA ALA A 237 -30.32 -12.98 -21.55
C ALA A 237 -30.87 -13.64 -22.83
N ALA A 238 -30.91 -14.97 -22.85
CA ALA A 238 -31.51 -15.69 -23.96
C ALA A 238 -33.01 -15.39 -23.96
N SER A 239 -33.54 -14.98 -25.11
CA SER A 239 -34.95 -14.60 -25.26
C SER A 239 -35.92 -15.80 -25.26
N SER A 240 -35.52 -16.97 -24.78
CA SER A 240 -36.40 -18.13 -24.70
C SER A 240 -36.06 -19.01 -23.50
N ALA A 241 -37.09 -19.70 -23.00
CA ALA A 241 -37.10 -20.52 -21.78
C ALA A 241 -36.27 -21.82 -21.87
N ALA A 242 -35.05 -21.74 -22.38
CA ALA A 242 -34.06 -22.79 -22.27
C ALA A 242 -33.20 -22.55 -21.02
N ALA A 243 -32.96 -23.62 -20.25
CA ALA A 243 -32.26 -23.61 -18.97
C ALA A 243 -31.06 -22.65 -18.95
N ALA A 244 -31.04 -21.76 -17.95
CA ALA A 244 -29.95 -20.80 -17.75
C ALA A 244 -28.62 -21.58 -17.66
N LYS A 245 -27.75 -21.39 -18.67
CA LYS A 245 -26.38 -21.89 -18.59
C LYS A 245 -25.72 -21.28 -17.35
N PRO A 246 -24.93 -22.07 -16.58
CA PRO A 246 -24.15 -21.51 -15.49
C PRO A 246 -23.27 -20.38 -16.02
N ALA A 247 -23.18 -19.29 -15.23
CA ALA A 247 -22.34 -18.15 -15.57
C ALA A 247 -20.91 -18.64 -15.84
N ALA A 248 -20.35 -18.24 -16.99
CA ALA A 248 -18.97 -18.56 -17.30
C ALA A 248 -18.06 -17.76 -16.36
N GLU A 249 -17.10 -18.42 -15.74
CA GLU A 249 -16.07 -17.78 -14.94
C GLU A 249 -14.97 -17.28 -15.89
N LEU A 250 -14.64 -15.99 -15.77
CA LEU A 250 -13.58 -15.34 -16.53
C LEU A 250 -12.45 -14.97 -15.55
N GLU A 251 -11.28 -15.57 -15.72
CA GLU A 251 -10.04 -15.14 -15.05
C GLU A 251 -9.61 -13.81 -15.66
N LEU A 252 -9.63 -12.75 -14.85
CA LEU A 252 -9.23 -11.40 -15.27
C LEU A 252 -7.75 -11.13 -15.06
N GLY A 253 -7.14 -11.83 -14.10
CA GLY A 253 -5.71 -11.72 -13.84
C GLY A 253 -5.26 -12.56 -12.67
N ARG A 254 -3.95 -12.56 -12.47
CA ARG A 254 -3.25 -13.28 -11.40
C ARG A 254 -2.19 -12.39 -10.79
N MET A 255 -1.98 -12.55 -9.50
CA MET A 255 -0.88 -11.91 -8.77
C MET A 255 -0.12 -12.95 -7.95
N ARG A 256 1.20 -12.94 -8.05
CA ARG A 256 2.14 -13.72 -7.27
C ARG A 256 2.92 -12.78 -6.36
N ILE A 257 2.99 -13.10 -5.07
CA ILE A 257 3.70 -12.30 -4.08
C ILE A 257 4.73 -13.17 -3.36
N GLY A 258 5.96 -12.69 -3.27
CA GLY A 258 7.04 -13.27 -2.48
C GLY A 258 7.72 -12.23 -1.61
N GLU A 259 8.12 -12.60 -0.39
CA GLU A 259 8.73 -11.67 0.57
C GLU A 259 10.04 -12.21 1.17
N VAL A 260 10.94 -11.28 1.46
CA VAL A 260 12.19 -11.51 2.21
C VAL A 260 12.39 -10.37 3.20
N PHE A 261 13.03 -10.61 4.34
CA PHE A 261 13.46 -9.52 5.23
C PHE A 261 14.51 -8.67 4.53
N ALA A 262 14.43 -7.36 4.72
CA ALA A 262 15.28 -6.39 4.03
C ALA A 262 16.69 -6.32 4.61
N PHE A 263 16.84 -6.60 5.92
CA PHE A 263 18.09 -6.39 6.62
C PHE A 263 18.49 -7.59 7.47
N TYR A 264 19.78 -7.69 7.75
CA TYR A 264 20.31 -8.54 8.81
C TYR A 264 20.31 -7.79 10.13
N THR A 265 20.30 -8.52 11.24
CA THR A 265 20.64 -7.97 12.56
C THR A 265 22.06 -7.38 12.57
N ALA A 266 22.38 -6.54 13.55
CA ALA A 266 23.68 -5.86 13.65
C ALA A 266 24.90 -6.81 13.70
N ASP A 267 24.70 -8.04 14.17
CA ASP A 267 25.72 -9.10 14.20
C ASP A 267 25.85 -9.89 12.87
N GLY A 268 24.98 -9.60 11.89
CA GLY A 268 24.95 -10.25 10.57
C GLY A 268 24.47 -11.70 10.58
N ALA A 269 24.02 -12.23 11.73
CA ALA A 269 23.75 -13.66 11.87
C ALA A 269 22.29 -14.03 11.55
N ALA A 270 21.34 -13.14 11.82
CA ALA A 270 19.91 -13.34 11.63
C ALA A 270 19.29 -12.23 10.77
N ALA A 271 18.03 -12.41 10.36
CA ALA A 271 17.26 -11.34 9.76
C ALA A 271 16.80 -10.34 10.83
N ASP A 272 16.75 -9.07 10.46
CA ASP A 272 15.91 -8.09 11.15
C ASP A 272 14.46 -8.32 10.70
N ASP A 273 13.65 -8.82 11.63
CA ASP A 273 12.27 -9.23 11.37
C ASP A 273 11.30 -8.04 11.17
N GLY A 274 11.82 -6.81 11.19
CA GLY A 274 11.06 -5.58 11.02
C GLY A 274 10.54 -5.40 9.58
N THR A 275 11.41 -5.04 8.66
CA THR A 275 11.04 -4.61 7.30
C THR A 275 11.27 -5.70 6.26
N VAL A 276 10.37 -5.82 5.28
CA VAL A 276 10.47 -6.78 4.18
C VAL A 276 10.65 -6.09 2.81
N LEU A 277 11.31 -6.79 1.89
CA LEU A 277 11.20 -6.54 0.45
C LEU A 277 10.11 -7.47 -0.08
N ARG A 278 9.17 -6.91 -0.84
CA ARG A 278 8.04 -7.62 -1.44
C ARG A 278 8.17 -7.59 -2.95
N PHE A 279 8.21 -8.76 -3.56
CA PHE A 279 8.23 -8.93 -5.00
C PHE A 279 6.85 -9.33 -5.48
N VAL A 280 6.33 -8.60 -6.46
CA VAL A 280 4.99 -8.78 -7.02
C VAL A 280 5.13 -9.09 -8.50
N GLU A 281 4.68 -10.26 -8.92
CA GLU A 281 4.53 -10.61 -10.32
C GLU A 281 3.04 -10.61 -10.65
N ARG A 282 2.66 -9.95 -11.74
CA ARG A 282 1.26 -9.81 -12.15
C ARG A 282 1.09 -10.26 -13.60
N ALA A 283 -0.04 -10.91 -13.86
CA ALA A 283 -0.50 -11.21 -15.21
C ALA A 283 -1.95 -10.76 -15.39
N GLY A 284 -2.28 -10.19 -16.55
CA GLY A 284 -3.62 -9.68 -16.85
C GLY A 284 -3.94 -8.39 -16.09
N THR A 285 -5.23 -8.16 -15.86
CA THR A 285 -5.76 -6.91 -15.29
C THR A 285 -6.33 -7.15 -13.89
N PHE A 286 -5.55 -7.85 -13.05
CA PHE A 286 -5.96 -8.28 -11.70
C PHE A 286 -6.52 -7.11 -10.87
N ALA A 287 -7.72 -7.26 -10.31
CA ALA A 287 -8.41 -6.24 -9.51
C ALA A 287 -8.60 -4.88 -10.22
N SER A 288 -8.36 -4.80 -11.53
CA SER A 288 -8.68 -3.60 -12.31
C SER A 288 -10.20 -3.42 -12.40
N SER A 289 -10.66 -2.19 -12.27
CA SER A 289 -12.03 -1.81 -12.57
C SER A 289 -12.03 -0.51 -13.36
N PRO A 290 -12.96 -0.32 -14.33
CA PRO A 290 -13.11 0.98 -14.98
C PRO A 290 -13.32 2.08 -13.94
N GLY A 291 -12.50 3.12 -13.97
CA GLY A 291 -12.54 4.21 -12.98
C GLY A 291 -11.65 4.00 -11.76
N PHE A 292 -11.05 2.81 -11.59
CA PHE A 292 -10.07 2.60 -10.52
C PHE A 292 -8.80 3.40 -10.83
N ALA A 293 -8.40 4.26 -9.89
CA ALA A 293 -7.28 5.19 -10.10
C ALA A 293 -5.95 4.51 -10.37
N ASN A 294 -5.78 3.26 -9.92
CA ASN A 294 -4.68 2.40 -10.36
C ASN A 294 -5.21 1.29 -11.27
N PRO A 295 -5.13 1.43 -12.60
CA PRO A 295 -5.75 0.51 -13.54
C PRO A 295 -5.19 -0.93 -13.45
N GLU A 296 -4.07 -1.15 -12.77
CA GLU A 296 -3.42 -2.45 -12.67
C GLU A 296 -3.72 -3.19 -11.36
N GLY A 297 -4.30 -2.54 -10.34
CA GLY A 297 -4.41 -3.11 -8.99
C GLY A 297 -3.15 -2.88 -8.15
N VAL A 298 -3.24 -2.91 -6.81
CA VAL A 298 -2.05 -2.88 -5.92
C VAL A 298 -1.88 -4.21 -5.20
N LEU A 299 -2.79 -4.52 -4.28
CA LEU A 299 -2.77 -5.77 -3.52
C LEU A 299 -4.15 -6.43 -3.58
N PRO A 300 -4.23 -7.77 -3.54
CA PRO A 300 -5.48 -8.49 -3.39
C PRO A 300 -6.22 -8.04 -2.13
N GLY A 301 -7.55 -7.93 -2.21
CA GLY A 301 -8.44 -7.53 -1.11
C GLY A 301 -8.83 -6.06 -1.09
N LEU A 302 -8.04 -5.17 -1.71
CA LEU A 302 -8.38 -3.75 -1.79
C LEU A 302 -9.59 -3.50 -2.70
N ALA A 303 -10.57 -2.77 -2.18
CA ALA A 303 -11.77 -2.32 -2.90
C ALA A 303 -11.66 -0.83 -3.26
N ASP A 304 -12.12 -0.46 -4.45
CA ASP A 304 -12.09 0.93 -4.97
C ASP A 304 -12.84 1.90 -4.05
N ALA A 305 -12.22 3.06 -3.79
CA ALA A 305 -12.77 4.13 -2.97
C ALA A 305 -13.15 5.40 -3.78
N ALA A 306 -13.20 5.31 -5.11
CA ALA A 306 -13.63 6.38 -6.03
C ALA A 306 -13.01 7.74 -5.71
N PRO A 307 -11.67 7.88 -5.84
CA PRO A 307 -10.98 9.12 -5.49
C PRO A 307 -11.34 10.28 -6.42
N VAL A 308 -11.33 11.51 -5.86
CA VAL A 308 -11.49 12.75 -6.63
C VAL A 308 -10.26 13.62 -6.40
N PHE A 309 -9.40 13.68 -7.42
CA PHE A 309 -8.25 14.57 -7.46
C PHE A 309 -8.65 15.95 -8.01
N ASP A 310 -7.96 16.99 -7.56
CA ASP A 310 -8.16 18.37 -7.99
C ASP A 310 -6.83 18.98 -8.50
N GLY A 311 -6.87 20.25 -8.90
CA GLY A 311 -5.68 20.97 -9.39
C GLY A 311 -4.60 21.25 -8.33
N THR A 312 -4.84 20.93 -7.06
CA THR A 312 -3.87 21.05 -5.96
C THR A 312 -3.21 19.71 -5.62
N SER A 313 -3.69 18.61 -6.21
CA SER A 313 -3.16 17.28 -5.98
C SER A 313 -1.79 17.11 -6.62
N ILE A 314 -0.74 16.91 -5.81
CA ILE A 314 0.65 16.90 -6.30
C ILE A 314 0.96 15.53 -6.92
N PRO A 315 1.37 15.47 -8.21
CA PRO A 315 1.87 14.23 -8.80
C PRO A 315 3.21 13.87 -8.16
N ALA A 316 3.45 12.59 -7.92
CA ALA A 316 4.72 12.11 -7.42
C ALA A 316 5.18 10.90 -8.22
N TYR A 317 6.33 11.06 -8.89
CA TYR A 317 6.95 10.00 -9.67
C TYR A 317 7.80 9.11 -8.77
N SER A 318 7.84 7.82 -9.08
CA SER A 318 8.52 6.80 -8.27
C SER A 318 10.05 6.93 -8.28
N ASP A 319 10.64 7.49 -9.34
CA ASP A 319 12.06 7.78 -9.47
C ASP A 319 12.55 8.87 -8.49
N HIS A 320 11.68 9.78 -8.05
CA HIS A 320 12.00 10.80 -7.05
C HIS A 320 12.08 10.25 -5.62
N TRP A 321 11.55 9.04 -5.36
CA TRP A 321 11.51 8.42 -4.04
C TRP A 321 12.40 7.18 -3.92
N ALA A 322 12.74 6.54 -5.04
CA ALA A 322 13.61 5.37 -5.10
C ALA A 322 15.03 5.66 -5.67
N SER A 323 15.34 6.91 -6.03
CA SER A 323 16.65 7.29 -6.61
C SER A 323 17.86 7.05 -5.71
N SER A 324 17.65 6.76 -4.41
CA SER A 324 18.72 6.41 -3.47
C SER A 324 19.10 4.91 -3.46
N VAL A 325 18.40 4.04 -4.19
CA VAL A 325 18.64 2.58 -4.13
C VAL A 325 19.85 2.15 -4.99
N LEU A 326 20.35 3.01 -5.89
CA LEU A 326 21.53 2.70 -6.71
C LEU A 326 22.87 2.74 -5.94
N GLU A 327 22.93 3.29 -4.73
CA GLU A 327 24.17 3.33 -3.92
C GLU A 327 24.20 2.31 -2.76
N ALA A 328 23.12 1.57 -2.50
CA ALA A 328 23.07 0.59 -1.40
C ALA A 328 23.53 -0.84 -1.81
N ALA A 329 24.09 -1.01 -3.01
CA ALA A 329 24.56 -2.30 -3.49
C ALA A 329 25.92 -2.20 -4.20
N LEU A 330 26.96 -1.81 -3.46
CA LEU A 330 28.36 -2.21 -3.71
C LEU A 330 29.08 -2.44 -2.38
#